data_AF-A0A9L0RKE5-F1
#
_entry.id   AF-A0A9L0RKE5-F1
#
_cell.length_a   1.000
_cell.length_b   1.000
_cell.length_c   1.000
_cell.angle_alpha   90.00
_cell.angle_beta   90.00
_cell.angle_gamma   90.00
#
_symmetry.space_group_name_H-M   'P 1'
#
loop_
_entity.id
_entity.type
_entity.pdbx_description
1 polymer ?
#
loop_
_entity_poly.entity_id
_entity_poly.type
_entity_poly.pdbx_seq_one_letter_code
_entity_poly.pdbx_strand_id
1 'polypeptide(L)'
;MDPRPLTSCPSPILQVVPRLHLVSLFPPSSEELSANKATVVCLISDFSPSGLEVIWKVNDAVTTDGVQTTRPSKQSNGKYAASSYLTRTSTEWKSYSSVSCQVKHQGKTVEKKLSPSECPRVAHTLRDLLSRDP
;
A
#
# COMPACT_ATOMS: atom_id res chain seq x y z
N MET A 1 -30.61 18.20 48.46
CA MET A 1 -29.15 18.07 48.30
C MET A 1 -28.91 16.68 47.73
N ASP A 2 -28.93 16.57 46.41
CA ASP A 2 -28.84 15.31 45.69
C ASP A 2 -27.41 15.19 45.12
N PRO A 3 -26.61 14.16 45.46
CA PRO A 3 -25.26 14.02 44.94
C PRO A 3 -25.31 13.57 43.47
N ARG A 4 -24.74 14.38 42.58
CA ARG A 4 -24.59 14.05 41.15
C ARG A 4 -23.88 12.70 40.99
N PRO A 5 -24.36 11.79 40.13
CA PRO A 5 -23.57 10.63 39.76
C PRO A 5 -22.38 11.10 38.92
N LEU A 6 -21.17 10.73 39.35
CA LEU A 6 -19.98 10.84 38.52
C LEU A 6 -20.10 9.79 37.42
N THR A 7 -20.61 10.20 36.26
CA THR A 7 -20.56 9.40 35.04
C THR A 7 -19.09 9.22 34.67
N SER A 8 -18.53 8.05 34.99
CA SER A 8 -17.19 7.69 34.54
C SER A 8 -17.19 7.63 33.02
N CYS A 9 -16.38 8.44 32.35
CA CYS A 9 -16.11 8.26 30.93
C CYS A 9 -15.56 6.84 30.73
N PRO A 10 -16.16 6.01 29.86
CA PRO A 10 -15.54 4.74 29.52
C PRO A 10 -14.14 5.05 28.98
N SER A 11 -13.12 4.49 29.63
CA SER A 11 -11.75 4.58 29.17
C SER A 11 -11.73 4.13 27.71
N PRO A 12 -11.07 4.86 26.79
CA PRO A 12 -10.87 4.35 25.45
C PRO A 12 -10.20 2.99 25.58
N ILE A 13 -10.87 1.94 25.08
CA ILE A 13 -10.23 0.65 24.90
C ILE A 13 -8.99 0.95 24.06
N LEU A 14 -7.81 0.69 24.62
CA LEU A 14 -6.56 0.79 23.88
C LEU A 14 -6.63 -0.26 22.79
N GLN A 15 -7.30 0.02 21.66
CA GLN A 15 -7.16 -0.79 20.47
C GLN A 15 -5.69 -0.69 20.12
N VAL A 16 -4.95 -1.75 20.41
CA VAL A 16 -3.59 -1.94 19.92
C VAL A 16 -3.74 -1.94 18.41
N VAL A 17 -3.57 -0.78 17.80
CA VAL A 17 -3.52 -0.64 16.34
C VAL A 17 -2.42 -1.62 15.94
N PRO A 18 -2.74 -2.71 15.23
CA PRO A 18 -1.73 -3.69 14.88
C PRO A 18 -0.61 -2.94 14.18
N ARG A 19 0.63 -3.06 14.67
CA ARG A 19 1.80 -2.56 13.95
C ARG A 19 1.81 -3.29 12.61
N LEU A 20 1.19 -2.65 11.64
CA LEU A 20 0.91 -3.23 10.34
C LEU A 20 2.25 -3.35 9.64
N HIS A 21 2.46 -4.48 8.97
CA HIS A 21 3.53 -4.61 7.98
C HIS A 21 3.48 -3.38 7.07
N LEU A 22 4.64 -2.77 6.83
CA LEU A 22 4.70 -1.62 5.95
C LEU A 22 4.44 -2.12 4.54
N VAL A 23 3.20 -1.91 4.08
CA VAL A 23 2.79 -2.14 2.70
C VAL A 23 2.76 -0.79 2.00
N SER A 24 3.59 -0.65 0.98
CA SER A 24 3.67 0.54 0.13
C SER A 24 3.33 0.15 -1.30
N LEU A 25 2.48 0.94 -1.96
CA LEU A 25 2.06 0.71 -3.33
C LEU A 25 2.45 1.91 -4.17
N PHE A 26 3.15 1.67 -5.27
CA PHE A 26 3.69 2.70 -6.16
C PHE A 26 3.08 2.56 -7.55
N PRO A 27 2.64 3.67 -8.16
CA PRO A 27 2.18 3.67 -9.55
C PRO A 27 3.38 3.48 -10.50
N PRO A 28 3.12 3.13 -11.77
CA PRO A 28 4.11 3.21 -12.84
C PRO A 28 4.70 4.62 -12.96
N SER A 29 5.95 4.73 -13.38
CA SER A 29 6.54 6.05 -13.66
C SER A 29 6.06 6.60 -15.01
N SER A 30 6.11 7.92 -15.18
CA SER A 30 5.75 8.57 -16.44
C SER A 30 6.62 8.11 -17.61
N GLU A 31 7.91 7.86 -17.36
CA GLU A 31 8.86 7.33 -18.34
C GLU A 31 8.52 5.90 -18.75
N GLU A 32 8.05 5.06 -17.83
CA GLU A 32 7.60 3.71 -18.18
C GLU A 32 6.33 3.76 -19.04
N LEU A 33 5.38 4.63 -18.67
CA LEU A 33 4.12 4.82 -19.38
C LEU A 33 4.31 5.37 -20.80
N SER A 34 5.33 6.19 -21.04
CA SER A 34 5.66 6.70 -22.38
C SER A 34 6.26 5.60 -23.27
N ALA A 35 6.89 4.57 -22.68
CA ALA A 35 7.35 3.37 -23.36
C ALA A 35 6.25 2.29 -23.52
N ASN A 36 4.97 2.65 -23.38
CA ASN A 36 3.80 1.76 -23.46
C ASN A 36 3.80 0.60 -22.44
N LYS A 37 4.50 0.74 -21.32
CA LYS A 37 4.53 -0.25 -20.24
C LYS A 37 4.04 0.37 -18.93
N ALA A 38 3.49 -0.44 -18.05
CA ALA A 38 3.03 -0.03 -16.73
C ALA A 38 3.34 -1.12 -15.71
N THR A 39 4.16 -0.82 -14.68
CA THR A 39 4.41 -1.73 -13.58
C THR A 39 4.00 -1.09 -12.25
N VAL A 40 2.99 -1.66 -11.60
CA VAL A 40 2.60 -1.28 -10.25
C VAL A 40 3.44 -2.08 -9.26
N VAL A 41 4.06 -1.42 -8.28
CA VAL A 41 4.99 -2.06 -7.34
C VAL A 41 4.40 -2.05 -5.94
N CYS A 42 4.28 -3.23 -5.33
CA CYS A 42 3.89 -3.41 -3.94
C CYS A 42 5.08 -3.89 -3.11
N LEU A 43 5.59 -3.02 -2.22
CA LEU A 43 6.66 -3.35 -1.29
C LEU A 43 6.06 -3.75 0.07
N ILE A 44 6.57 -4.83 0.64
CA ILE A 44 6.08 -5.42 1.89
C ILE A 44 7.30 -5.61 2.79
N SER A 45 7.36 -4.94 3.94
CA SER A 45 8.48 -5.08 4.88
C SER A 45 8.05 -5.32 6.32
N ASP A 46 9.03 -5.68 7.14
CA ASP A 46 8.91 -5.78 8.59
C ASP A 46 7.87 -6.80 9.08
N PHE A 47 7.69 -7.90 8.33
CA PHE A 47 6.79 -9.00 8.69
C PHE A 47 7.53 -10.21 9.24
N SER A 48 6.87 -10.95 10.13
CA SER A 48 7.36 -12.22 10.69
C SER A 48 6.20 -13.01 11.30
N PRO A 49 6.06 -14.32 11.05
CA PRO A 49 6.96 -15.21 10.31
C PRO A 49 6.90 -14.99 8.78
N SER A 50 7.67 -15.72 7.98
CA SER A 50 7.81 -15.46 6.53
C SER A 50 6.56 -15.71 5.68
N GLY A 51 5.56 -16.45 6.19
CA GLY A 51 4.36 -16.82 5.44
C GLY A 51 3.43 -15.63 5.19
N LEU A 52 3.22 -15.27 3.92
CA LEU A 52 2.29 -14.23 3.48
C LEU A 52 1.59 -14.65 2.18
N GLU A 53 0.45 -14.03 1.91
CA GLU A 53 -0.26 -14.11 0.63
C GLU A 53 -0.44 -12.70 0.06
N VAL A 54 -0.16 -12.52 -1.24
CA VAL A 54 -0.42 -11.26 -1.96
C VAL A 54 -1.52 -11.49 -2.98
N ILE A 55 -2.54 -10.65 -2.95
CA ILE A 55 -3.67 -10.66 -3.87
C ILE A 55 -3.72 -9.31 -4.58
N TRP A 56 -3.71 -9.34 -5.90
CA TRP A 56 -3.91 -8.16 -6.72
C TRP A 56 -5.37 -8.06 -7.14
N LYS A 57 -5.89 -6.83 -7.15
CA LYS A 57 -7.20 -6.53 -7.71
C LYS A 57 -7.08 -5.39 -8.72
N VAL A 58 -7.75 -5.53 -9.86
CA VAL A 58 -7.95 -4.48 -10.85
C VAL A 58 -9.45 -4.23 -10.93
N ASN A 59 -9.88 -2.99 -10.71
CA ASN A 59 -11.31 -2.63 -10.65
C ASN A 59 -12.09 -3.54 -9.68
N ASP A 60 -11.48 -3.80 -8.51
CA ASP A 60 -11.98 -4.67 -7.45
C ASP A 60 -12.12 -6.17 -7.81
N ALA A 61 -11.78 -6.58 -9.03
CA ALA A 61 -11.69 -7.98 -9.46
C ALA A 61 -10.29 -8.56 -9.25
N VAL A 62 -10.20 -9.75 -8.67
CA VAL A 62 -8.91 -10.45 -8.42
C VAL A 62 -8.24 -10.81 -9.75
N THR A 63 -6.92 -10.58 -9.82
CA THR A 63 -6.12 -10.99 -10.97
C THR A 63 -4.79 -11.61 -10.54
N THR A 64 -4.34 -12.59 -11.31
CA THR A 64 -2.99 -13.18 -11.23
C THR A 64 -2.21 -12.95 -12.52
N ASP A 65 -2.87 -12.45 -13.57
CA ASP A 65 -2.22 -12.17 -14.83
C ASP A 65 -1.24 -11.01 -14.67
N GLY A 66 -0.04 -11.13 -15.25
CA GLY A 66 1.03 -10.14 -15.11
C GLY A 66 1.57 -9.97 -13.68
N VAL A 67 1.17 -10.82 -12.72
CA VAL A 67 1.64 -10.75 -11.33
C VAL A 67 2.93 -11.52 -11.15
N GLN A 68 3.92 -10.90 -10.50
CA GLN A 68 5.15 -11.54 -10.06
C GLN A 68 5.42 -11.19 -8.59
N THR A 69 5.67 -12.18 -7.75
CA THR A 69 5.93 -11.97 -6.31
C THR A 69 7.23 -12.65 -5.90
N THR A 70 8.11 -11.91 -5.24
CA THR A 70 9.37 -12.45 -4.74
C THR A 70 9.16 -13.33 -3.51
N ARG A 71 10.08 -14.29 -3.31
CA ARG A 71 10.11 -15.05 -2.06
C ARG A 71 10.51 -14.10 -0.91
N PRO A 72 9.86 -14.18 0.25
CA PRO A 72 10.27 -13.45 1.45
C PRO A 72 11.75 -13.64 1.76
N SER A 73 12.47 -12.53 1.93
CA SER A 73 13.89 -12.49 2.27
C SER A 73 14.08 -11.85 3.64
N LYS A 74 15.04 -12.35 4.42
CA LYS A 74 15.30 -11.84 5.78
C LYS A 74 16.09 -10.54 5.71
N GLN A 75 15.63 -9.52 6.41
CA GLN A 75 16.27 -8.22 6.56
C GLN A 75 17.24 -8.21 7.76
N SER A 76 18.10 -7.19 7.84
CA SER A 76 19.08 -7.03 8.92
C SER A 76 18.46 -6.91 10.31
N ASN A 77 17.22 -6.42 10.41
CA ASN A 77 16.47 -6.32 11.66
C ASN A 77 15.81 -7.65 12.09
N GLY A 78 16.10 -8.76 11.39
CA GLY A 78 15.60 -10.09 11.72
C GLY A 78 14.18 -10.40 11.21
N LYS A 79 13.50 -9.44 10.57
CA LYS A 79 12.18 -9.60 9.95
C LYS A 79 12.30 -9.93 8.46
N TYR A 80 11.19 -10.08 7.77
CA TYR A 80 11.14 -10.40 6.35
C TYR A 80 10.63 -9.22 5.51
N ALA A 81 11.09 -9.19 4.26
CA ALA A 81 10.57 -8.34 3.19
C ALA A 81 10.27 -9.16 1.94
N ALA A 82 9.28 -8.70 1.18
CA ALA A 82 8.89 -9.23 -0.12
C ALA A 82 8.44 -8.08 -1.03
N SER A 83 8.38 -8.35 -2.33
CA SER A 83 7.90 -7.40 -3.32
C SER A 83 6.98 -8.13 -4.29
N SER A 84 5.93 -7.45 -4.71
CA SER A 84 5.02 -7.95 -5.73
C SER A 84 4.83 -6.89 -6.80
N TYR A 85 4.68 -7.33 -8.03
CA TYR A 85 4.64 -6.50 -9.22
C TYR A 85 3.43 -6.91 -10.05
N LEU A 86 2.70 -5.92 -10.58
CA LEU A 86 1.66 -6.13 -11.58
C LEU A 86 2.05 -5.36 -12.85
N THR A 87 2.28 -6.09 -13.94
CA THR A 87 2.66 -5.50 -15.23
C THR A 87 1.51 -5.50 -16.23
N ARG A 88 1.30 -4.36 -16.88
CA ARG A 88 0.29 -4.09 -17.91
C ARG A 88 0.84 -3.18 -19.00
N THR A 89 0.06 -2.97 -20.04
CA THR A 89 0.31 -1.88 -20.99
C THR A 89 -0.11 -0.53 -20.40
N SER A 90 0.46 0.56 -20.93
CA SER A 90 0.09 1.93 -20.55
C SER A 90 -1.40 2.21 -20.80
N THR A 91 -1.94 1.67 -21.90
CA THR A 91 -3.36 1.82 -22.26
C THR A 91 -4.28 1.14 -21.24
N GLU A 92 -3.98 -0.10 -20.86
CA GLU A 92 -4.75 -0.82 -19.85
C GLU A 92 -4.69 -0.11 -18.49
N TRP A 93 -3.49 0.27 -18.03
CA TRP A 93 -3.31 0.99 -16.77
C TRP A 93 -4.18 2.25 -16.71
N LYS A 94 -4.19 3.06 -17.77
CA LYS A 94 -4.99 4.29 -17.85
C LYS A 94 -6.50 4.04 -17.89
N SER A 95 -6.93 2.84 -18.30
CA SER A 95 -8.35 2.46 -18.34
C SER A 95 -8.89 1.98 -16.99
N TYR A 96 -8.03 1.66 -16.03
CA TYR A 96 -8.44 1.13 -14.75
C TYR A 96 -9.02 2.24 -13.86
N SER A 97 -10.09 1.92 -13.14
CA SER A 97 -10.59 2.78 -12.07
C SER A 97 -9.70 2.66 -10.84
N SER A 98 -9.17 1.47 -10.58
CA SER A 98 -8.28 1.24 -9.44
C SER A 98 -7.46 -0.04 -9.54
N VAL A 99 -6.34 -0.04 -8.83
CA VAL A 99 -5.50 -1.21 -8.60
C VAL A 99 -5.18 -1.32 -7.11
N SER A 100 -5.37 -2.52 -6.56
CA SER A 100 -5.08 -2.80 -5.15
C SER A 100 -4.06 -3.92 -4.99
N CYS A 101 -3.14 -3.73 -4.04
CA CYS A 101 -2.32 -4.79 -3.47
C CYS A 101 -2.85 -5.12 -2.07
N GLN A 102 -3.38 -6.33 -1.92
CA GLN A 102 -3.87 -6.86 -0.66
C GLN A 102 -2.89 -7.91 -0.13
N VAL A 103 -2.37 -7.68 1.07
CA VAL A 103 -1.43 -8.58 1.75
C VAL A 103 -2.13 -9.22 2.94
N LYS A 104 -2.16 -10.55 2.97
CA LYS A 104 -2.61 -11.32 4.13
C LYS A 104 -1.41 -11.92 4.84
N HIS A 105 -1.35 -11.69 6.15
CA HIS A 105 -0.28 -12.19 7.01
C HIS A 105 -0.82 -12.46 8.40
N GLN A 106 -0.67 -13.70 8.89
CA GLN A 106 -1.18 -14.14 10.20
C GLN A 106 -2.64 -13.75 10.47
N GLY A 107 -3.52 -13.99 9.48
CA GLY A 107 -4.95 -13.67 9.57
C GLY A 107 -5.28 -12.17 9.51
N LYS A 108 -4.28 -11.28 9.44
CA LYS A 108 -4.48 -9.84 9.23
C LYS A 108 -4.38 -9.51 7.75
N THR A 109 -5.24 -8.60 7.29
CA THR A 109 -5.27 -8.14 5.91
C THR A 109 -4.93 -6.66 5.86
N VAL A 110 -4.03 -6.30 4.95
CA VAL A 110 -3.64 -4.93 4.64
C VAL A 110 -3.90 -4.70 3.17
N GLU A 111 -4.61 -3.64 2.82
CA GLU A 111 -4.83 -3.29 1.42
C GLU A 111 -4.34 -1.87 1.16
N LYS A 112 -3.55 -1.73 0.08
CA LYS A 112 -3.23 -0.43 -0.51
C LYS A 112 -3.87 -0.38 -1.88
N LYS A 113 -4.44 0.78 -2.22
CA LYS A 113 -5.18 1.01 -3.45
C LYS A 113 -4.65 2.29 -4.10
N LEU A 114 -4.54 2.29 -5.42
CA LEU A 114 -4.21 3.44 -6.24
C LEU A 114 -5.26 3.59 -7.33
N SER A 115 -5.47 4.83 -7.75
CA SER A 115 -6.28 5.18 -8.91
C SER A 115 -5.34 5.80 -9.96
N PRO A 116 -5.33 5.32 -11.22
CA PRO A 116 -4.51 5.91 -12.29
C PRO A 116 -4.75 7.41 -12.53
N SER A 117 -5.96 7.88 -12.20
CA SER A 117 -6.41 9.27 -12.31
C SER A 117 -6.02 10.15 -11.11
N GLU A 118 -5.53 9.57 -10.00
CA GLU A 118 -5.09 10.33 -8.84
C GLU A 118 -3.64 10.76 -9.02
N CYS A 119 -3.41 12.07 -9.14
CA CYS A 119 -2.06 12.63 -9.12
C CYS A 119 -1.34 12.23 -7.82
N PRO A 120 -0.09 11.72 -7.88
CA PRO A 120 0.70 11.50 -6.69
C PRO A 120 0.85 12.84 -5.94
N ARG A 121 0.36 12.90 -4.69
CA ARG A 121 0.46 14.10 -3.83
C ARG A 121 1.91 14.60 -3.62
N VAL A 122 2.90 13.81 -4.04
CA VAL A 122 4.34 14.14 -4.00
C VAL A 122 4.70 15.31 -4.93
N ALA A 123 3.94 15.55 -6.00
CA ALA A 123 4.20 16.66 -6.92
C ALA A 123 3.97 18.06 -6.31
N HIS A 124 3.21 18.15 -5.22
CA HIS A 124 2.98 19.43 -4.54
C HIS A 124 4.18 19.85 -3.68
N THR A 125 4.79 18.93 -2.93
CA THR A 125 5.89 19.28 -2.00
C THR A 125 7.17 19.72 -2.73
N LEU A 126 7.47 19.15 -3.91
CA LEU A 126 8.64 19.54 -4.71
C LEU A 126 8.50 20.94 -5.32
N ARG A 127 7.28 21.38 -5.68
CA ARG A 127 7.03 22.76 -6.13
C ARG A 127 7.18 23.77 -4.99
N ASP A 128 6.75 23.40 -3.78
CA ASP A 128 6.87 24.26 -2.60
C ASP A 128 8.32 24.40 -2.12
N LEU A 129 9.14 23.34 -2.25
CA LEU A 129 10.56 23.38 -1.87
C LEU A 129 11.43 24.15 -2.86
N LEU A 130 11.12 24.12 -4.15
CA LEU A 130 11.86 24.86 -5.19
C LEU A 130 11.44 26.34 -5.32
N SER A 131 10.33 26.74 -4.69
CA SER A 131 9.86 28.14 -4.67
C SER A 131 10.28 28.90 -3.41
N ARG A 132 11.07 28.25 -2.54
CA ARG A 132 11.53 28.81 -1.27
C ARG A 132 13.06 28.82 -1.21
N ASP A 133 13.69 29.32 -2.26
CA ASP A 133 15.06 29.86 -2.17
C ASP A 133 14.97 31.40 -2.17
N PRO A 134 15.69 32.09 -1.27
CA PRO A 134 15.58 33.53 -1.02
C PRO A 134 16.13 34.41 -2.14
#